data_AF-A0A3D5XR43-F1
#
_entry.id   AF-A0A3D5XR43-F1
#
_cell.length_a   1.000
_cell.length_b   1.000
_cell.length_c   1.000
_cell.angle_alpha   90.00
_cell.angle_beta   90.00
_cell.angle_gamma   90.00
#
_symmetry.space_group_name_H-M   'P 1'
#
loop_
_entity.id
_entity.type
_entity.pdbx_description
1 polymer ?
#
loop_
_entity_poly.entity_id
_entity_poly.type
_entity_poly.pdbx_seq_one_letter_code
_entity_poly.pdbx_strand_id
1 'polypeptide(L)'
;MRESFFTKVDDVYVFDKLKFIWVLDSKEFLPDSYTLYKNKIGLVDNQNNLISQKQDVSLVWPYKDCVLEGGQTKEDQKRDEILYNETLSPDEVNRLLAPKALGNSARYSIEGVETGVVFDEGDNLIIKGNNLMALSSNLEKYSNKAKLIYIDIILQRLIQFNYPVKCCA
;
A
#
# COMPACT_ATOMS: atom_id res chain seq x y z
N MET A 1 -12.13 46.10 -14.52
CA MET A 1 -11.37 46.12 -13.24
C MET A 1 -12.12 46.89 -12.15
N ARG A 2 -12.51 48.17 -12.35
CA ARG A 2 -13.27 48.92 -11.34
C ARG A 2 -14.63 48.28 -10.98
N GLU A 3 -15.40 47.83 -11.96
CA GLU A 3 -16.71 47.21 -11.70
C GLU A 3 -16.63 45.84 -11.01
N SER A 4 -15.47 45.18 -11.05
CA SER A 4 -15.32 43.79 -10.58
C SER A 4 -14.84 43.71 -9.12
N PHE A 5 -14.09 44.71 -8.65
CA PHE A 5 -13.48 44.75 -7.31
C PHE A 5 -14.00 45.90 -6.44
N PHE A 6 -14.90 46.74 -6.96
CA PHE A 6 -15.50 47.82 -6.20
C PHE A 6 -17.00 47.66 -6.16
N THR A 7 -17.54 47.71 -4.95
CA THR A 7 -18.99 47.75 -4.72
C THR A 7 -19.37 49.18 -4.41
N LYS A 8 -20.34 49.73 -5.14
CA LYS A 8 -20.87 51.07 -4.89
C LYS A 8 -21.90 50.95 -3.75
N VAL A 9 -21.62 51.59 -2.63
CA VAL A 9 -22.56 51.75 -1.51
C VAL A 9 -22.78 53.25 -1.37
N ASP A 10 -24.00 53.70 -1.62
CA ASP A 10 -24.36 55.11 -1.79
C ASP A 10 -23.46 55.81 -2.84
N ASP A 11 -22.70 56.84 -2.44
CA ASP A 11 -21.76 57.56 -3.30
C ASP A 11 -20.28 57.18 -3.08
N VAL A 12 -20.01 56.12 -2.29
CA VAL A 12 -18.66 55.68 -1.97
C VAL A 12 -18.38 54.32 -2.61
N TYR A 13 -17.20 54.20 -3.23
CA TYR A 13 -16.70 52.94 -3.77
C TYR A 13 -15.92 52.18 -2.69
N VAL A 14 -16.45 51.04 -2.26
CA VAL A 14 -15.78 50.15 -1.31
C VAL A 14 -14.99 49.09 -2.07
N PHE A 15 -13.68 49.01 -1.80
CA PHE A 15 -12.78 48.05 -2.44
C PHE A 15 -12.84 46.68 -1.75
N ASP A 16 -13.09 45.63 -2.53
CA ASP A 16 -13.05 44.25 -2.06
C ASP A 16 -11.61 43.71 -2.08
N LYS A 17 -10.91 43.97 -0.98
CA LYS A 17 -9.53 43.51 -0.77
C LYS A 17 -9.39 41.99 -0.86
N LEU A 18 -10.38 41.23 -0.39
CA LEU A 18 -10.31 39.77 -0.36
C LEU A 18 -10.36 39.20 -1.78
N LYS A 19 -11.27 39.72 -2.61
CA LYS A 19 -11.39 39.33 -4.02
C LYS A 19 -10.14 39.69 -4.83
N PHE A 20 -9.48 40.80 -4.49
CA PHE A 20 -8.24 41.20 -5.15
C PHE A 20 -7.05 40.30 -4.78
N ILE A 21 -6.90 39.95 -3.50
CA ILE A 21 -5.86 39.02 -3.04
C ILE A 21 -6.01 37.66 -3.75
N TRP A 22 -7.24 37.14 -3.87
CA TRP A 22 -7.52 35.90 -4.59
C TRP A 22 -7.05 35.92 -6.07
N VAL A 23 -7.25 37.04 -6.78
CA VAL A 23 -6.80 37.17 -8.17
C VAL A 23 -5.28 37.17 -8.28
N LEU A 24 -4.58 37.81 -7.33
CA LEU A 24 -3.12 37.80 -7.31
C LEU A 24 -2.57 36.38 -7.11
N ASP A 25 -3.13 35.62 -6.16
CA ASP A 25 -2.73 34.22 -5.91
C ASP A 25 -3.02 33.30 -7.11
N SER A 26 -4.04 33.61 -7.91
CA SER A 26 -4.43 32.80 -9.08
C SER A 26 -3.54 32.99 -10.32
N LYS A 27 -2.72 34.05 -10.38
CA LYS A 27 -1.99 34.46 -11.59
C LYS A 27 -0.63 33.77 -11.77
N GLU A 28 -0.16 32.99 -10.80
CA GLU A 28 1.23 32.52 -10.73
C GLU A 28 1.66 31.48 -11.79
N PHE A 29 0.76 30.87 -12.59
CA PHE A 29 1.12 29.68 -13.39
C PHE A 29 0.95 29.80 -14.91
N LEU A 30 -0.05 30.51 -15.42
CA LEU A 30 -0.24 30.72 -16.86
C LEU A 30 -0.71 32.16 -17.11
N PRO A 31 0.00 32.96 -17.93
CA PRO A 31 -0.52 34.24 -18.36
C PRO A 31 -1.84 33.99 -19.12
N ASP A 32 -2.89 34.71 -18.71
CA ASP A 32 -4.24 34.74 -19.31
C ASP A 32 -5.18 33.53 -19.07
N SER A 33 -4.79 32.53 -18.25
CA SER A 33 -5.71 31.45 -17.84
C SER A 33 -6.05 31.54 -16.35
N TYR A 34 -7.31 31.85 -16.03
CA TYR A 34 -7.79 31.98 -14.65
C TYR A 34 -8.57 30.75 -14.22
N THR A 35 -8.21 30.20 -13.07
CA THR A 35 -8.92 29.09 -12.42
C THR A 35 -9.08 29.40 -10.93
N LEU A 36 -10.20 28.94 -10.36
CA LEU A 36 -10.46 28.97 -8.92
C LEU A 36 -9.55 28.00 -8.16
N TYR A 37 -9.01 26.99 -8.86
CA TYR A 37 -8.24 25.92 -8.27
C TYR A 37 -6.76 26.25 -8.26
N LYS A 38 -6.09 26.01 -7.13
CA LYS A 38 -4.64 26.12 -7.00
C LYS A 38 -3.96 25.14 -7.99
N ASN A 39 -2.77 25.48 -8.49
CA ASN A 39 -2.01 24.65 -9.44
C ASN A 39 -1.35 23.41 -8.78
N LYS A 40 -2.15 22.62 -8.07
CA LYS A 40 -1.78 21.35 -7.45
C LYS A 40 -2.96 20.39 -7.54
N ILE A 41 -2.69 19.17 -7.98
CA ILE A 41 -3.66 18.07 -7.95
C ILE A 41 -3.85 17.66 -6.49
N GLY A 42 -5.08 17.66 -5.99
CA GLY A 42 -5.38 17.28 -4.62
C GLY A 42 -6.85 17.40 -4.26
N LEU A 43 -7.21 16.89 -3.08
CA LEU A 43 -8.52 17.07 -2.50
C LEU A 43 -8.59 18.45 -1.83
N VAL A 44 -9.68 19.18 -2.03
CA VAL A 44 -9.93 20.50 -1.43
C VAL A 44 -11.17 20.47 -0.55
N ASP A 45 -11.22 21.35 0.43
CA ASP A 45 -12.42 21.59 1.21
C ASP A 45 -13.41 22.53 0.48
N ASN A 46 -14.53 22.85 1.16
CA ASN A 46 -15.55 23.77 0.64
C ASN A 46 -15.04 25.21 0.43
N GLN A 47 -13.83 25.55 0.88
CA GLN A 47 -13.20 26.86 0.75
C GLN A 47 -12.05 26.84 -0.30
N ASN A 48 -11.91 25.77 -1.09
CA ASN A 48 -10.82 25.54 -2.04
C ASN A 48 -9.41 25.49 -1.42
N ASN A 49 -9.32 25.18 -0.13
CA ASN A 49 -8.04 24.93 0.52
C ASN A 49 -7.67 23.46 0.37
N LEU A 50 -6.42 23.19 -0.03
CA LEU A 50 -5.93 21.81 -0.13
C LEU A 50 -5.96 21.15 1.25
N ILE A 51 -6.54 19.96 1.32
CA ILE A 51 -6.57 19.13 2.53
C ILE A 51 -5.13 18.81 2.98
N SER A 52 -4.18 18.72 2.06
CA SER A 52 -2.75 18.51 2.39
C SER A 52 -2.10 19.66 3.16
N GLN A 53 -2.72 20.85 3.19
CA GLN A 53 -2.26 22.01 3.97
C GLN A 53 -2.89 22.07 5.36
N LYS A 54 -3.84 21.16 5.63
CA LYS A 54 -4.55 21.04 6.90
C LYS A 54 -3.97 19.88 7.72
N GLN A 55 -3.74 20.10 9.00
CA GLN A 55 -3.26 19.05 9.93
C GLN A 55 -4.41 18.30 10.60
N ASP A 56 -5.62 18.80 10.44
CA ASP A 56 -6.87 18.38 11.06
C ASP A 56 -7.63 17.31 10.25
N VAL A 57 -7.07 16.86 9.11
CA VAL A 57 -7.69 15.83 8.26
C VAL A 57 -6.78 14.61 8.16
N SER A 58 -7.33 13.43 8.44
CA SER A 58 -6.64 12.15 8.34
C SER A 58 -7.37 11.23 7.37
N LEU A 59 -6.63 10.61 6.46
CA LEU A 59 -7.17 9.54 5.63
C LEU A 59 -7.13 8.24 6.44
N VAL A 60 -8.29 7.62 6.64
CA VAL A 60 -8.44 6.38 7.39
C VAL A 60 -8.91 5.30 6.44
N TRP A 61 -8.09 4.27 6.27
CA TRP A 61 -8.49 3.04 5.61
C TRP A 61 -9.00 2.06 6.68
N PRO A 62 -10.07 1.29 6.38
CA PRO A 62 -10.46 0.17 7.22
C PRO A 62 -9.28 -0.78 7.44
N TYR A 63 -9.13 -1.29 8.67
CA TYR A 63 -8.09 -2.26 9.05
C TYR A 63 -6.64 -1.79 8.81
N LYS A 64 -6.39 -0.46 8.76
CA LYS A 64 -5.03 0.11 8.58
C LYS A 64 -4.03 -0.25 9.68
N ASP A 65 -4.53 -0.75 10.80
CA ASP A 65 -3.84 -1.12 12.03
C ASP A 65 -3.87 -2.64 12.25
N CYS A 66 -4.05 -3.42 11.18
CA CYS A 66 -4.13 -4.86 11.23
C CYS A 66 -3.11 -5.54 10.33
N VAL A 67 -2.62 -6.70 10.76
CA VAL A 67 -1.77 -7.60 9.99
C VAL A 67 -2.59 -8.76 9.46
N LEU A 68 -2.54 -8.98 8.15
CA LEU A 68 -3.22 -10.09 7.48
C LEU A 68 -2.46 -11.39 7.67
N GLU A 69 -3.12 -12.42 8.20
CA GLU A 69 -2.60 -13.78 8.20
C GLU A 69 -2.83 -14.45 6.84
N GLY A 70 -1.77 -14.50 6.03
CA GLY A 70 -1.80 -15.17 4.72
C GLY A 70 -1.80 -16.70 4.84
N GLY A 71 -2.91 -17.34 4.50
CA GLY A 71 -3.11 -18.79 4.58
C GLY A 71 -2.72 -19.58 3.33
N GLN A 72 -1.59 -19.31 2.67
CA GLN A 72 -1.24 -19.99 1.43
C GLN A 72 -0.59 -21.36 1.69
N THR A 73 -1.42 -22.40 1.83
CA THR A 73 -0.96 -23.80 1.97
C THR A 73 -1.43 -24.72 0.84
N LYS A 74 -2.54 -24.42 0.14
CA LYS A 74 -3.05 -25.14 -1.05
C LYS A 74 -3.88 -24.21 -1.94
N GLU A 75 -3.92 -24.47 -3.25
CA GLU A 75 -4.64 -23.64 -4.24
C GLU A 75 -6.17 -23.67 -4.10
N ASP A 76 -6.74 -24.74 -3.53
CA ASP A 76 -8.20 -24.96 -3.49
C ASP A 76 -8.90 -24.51 -2.20
N GLN A 77 -8.20 -23.80 -1.31
CA GLN A 77 -8.76 -23.50 0.01
C GLN A 77 -9.32 -22.08 0.11
N LYS A 78 -10.63 -21.95 -0.08
CA LYS A 78 -11.40 -20.79 0.43
C LYS A 78 -11.35 -20.85 1.96
N ARG A 79 -10.57 -19.97 2.57
CA ARG A 79 -10.50 -19.81 4.02
C ARG A 79 -10.89 -18.38 4.37
N ASP A 80 -11.40 -18.20 5.57
CA ASP A 80 -11.62 -16.88 6.13
C ASP A 80 -10.25 -16.28 6.46
N GLU A 81 -9.91 -15.19 5.76
CA GLU A 81 -8.70 -14.43 6.05
C GLU A 81 -8.87 -13.69 7.37
N ILE A 82 -7.86 -13.79 8.25
CA ILE A 82 -7.89 -13.16 9.58
C ILE A 82 -6.98 -11.94 9.56
N LEU A 83 -7.52 -10.81 10.00
CA LEU A 83 -6.79 -9.56 10.22
C LEU A 83 -6.58 -9.39 11.72
N TYR A 84 -5.33 -9.53 12.18
CA TYR A 84 -4.98 -9.31 13.57
C TYR A 84 -4.70 -7.83 13.82
N ASN A 85 -5.49 -7.21 14.69
CA ASN A 85 -5.25 -5.84 15.11
C ASN A 85 -3.96 -5.74 15.94
N GLU A 86 -3.11 -4.77 15.62
CA GLU A 86 -1.81 -4.56 16.27
C GLU A 86 -1.94 -4.24 17.76
N THR A 87 -3.03 -3.59 18.17
CA THR A 87 -3.26 -3.18 19.56
C THR A 87 -4.01 -4.26 20.36
N LEU A 88 -5.04 -4.88 19.76
CA LEU A 88 -5.89 -5.86 20.44
C LEU A 88 -5.28 -7.27 20.47
N SER A 89 -4.44 -7.61 19.48
CA SER A 89 -3.87 -8.95 19.32
C SER A 89 -2.33 -8.90 19.14
N PRO A 90 -1.58 -8.22 20.02
CA PRO A 90 -0.14 -8.06 19.85
C PRO A 90 0.61 -9.40 19.86
N ASP A 91 0.13 -10.39 20.61
CA ASP A 91 0.77 -11.71 20.69
C ASP A 91 0.71 -12.48 19.37
N GLU A 92 -0.42 -12.42 18.65
CA GLU A 92 -0.56 -13.07 17.35
C GLU A 92 0.26 -12.34 16.28
N VAL A 93 0.27 -11.01 16.31
CA VAL A 93 1.14 -10.19 15.44
C VAL A 93 2.62 -10.52 15.70
N ASN A 94 3.03 -10.56 16.97
CA ASN A 94 4.40 -10.92 17.34
C ASN A 94 4.75 -12.34 16.90
N ARG A 95 3.85 -13.31 17.05
CA ARG A 95 4.08 -14.69 16.59
C ARG A 95 4.24 -14.75 15.08
N LEU A 96 3.42 -14.02 14.32
CA LEU A 96 3.51 -13.94 12.86
C LEU A 96 4.84 -13.33 12.42
N LEU A 97 5.27 -12.24 13.06
CA LEU A 97 6.49 -11.50 12.72
C LEU A 97 7.78 -12.08 13.31
N ALA A 98 7.69 -12.96 14.30
CA ALA A 98 8.86 -13.58 14.92
C ALA A 98 9.67 -14.40 13.92
N PRO A 99 11.02 -14.43 14.05
CA PRO A 99 11.87 -15.30 13.24
C PRO A 99 11.40 -16.75 13.29
N LYS A 100 11.32 -17.41 12.13
CA LYS A 100 10.92 -18.82 12.05
C LYS A 100 12.16 -19.70 12.00
N ALA A 101 12.17 -20.76 12.81
CA ALA A 101 13.20 -21.78 12.77
C ALA A 101 12.79 -22.91 11.83
N LEU A 102 13.74 -23.42 11.05
CA LEU A 102 13.54 -24.67 10.31
C LEU A 102 13.59 -25.83 11.32
N GLY A 103 12.61 -26.73 11.22
CA GLY A 103 12.50 -27.92 12.07
C GLY A 103 12.20 -29.16 11.23
N ASN A 104 12.18 -30.33 11.88
CA ASN A 104 11.91 -31.62 11.24
C ASN A 104 12.83 -31.94 10.05
N SER A 105 14.13 -31.70 10.21
CA SER A 105 15.10 -32.02 9.17
C SER A 105 15.21 -33.53 8.95
N ALA A 106 15.25 -33.94 7.68
CA ALA A 106 15.48 -35.31 7.26
C ALA A 106 16.42 -35.32 6.04
N ARG A 107 17.42 -36.20 6.07
CA ARG A 107 18.36 -36.43 4.96
C ARG A 107 17.99 -37.73 4.26
N TYR A 108 17.87 -37.64 2.94
CA TYR A 108 17.53 -38.77 2.08
C TYR A 108 18.78 -39.18 1.31
N SER A 109 19.24 -40.42 1.53
CA SER A 109 20.35 -41.03 0.79
C SER A 109 19.89 -42.35 0.16
N ILE A 110 20.75 -42.96 -0.66
CA ILE A 110 20.51 -44.30 -1.22
C ILE A 110 20.39 -45.35 -0.08
N GLU A 111 21.05 -45.10 1.04
CA GLU A 111 21.14 -46.00 2.19
C GLU A 111 19.94 -45.88 3.13
N GLY A 112 19.14 -44.80 3.02
CA GLY A 112 17.92 -44.63 3.80
C GLY A 112 17.59 -43.18 4.15
N VAL A 113 16.80 -43.00 5.22
CA VAL A 113 16.36 -41.69 5.72
C VAL A 113 16.90 -41.47 7.14
N GLU A 114 17.62 -40.38 7.34
CA GLU A 114 18.12 -39.95 8.65
C GLU A 114 17.34 -38.73 9.14
N THR A 115 16.86 -38.74 10.38
CA THR A 115 16.08 -37.65 10.98
C THR A 115 16.90 -36.83 11.97
N GLY A 116 16.61 -35.54 12.10
CA GLY A 116 17.27 -34.66 13.07
C GLY A 116 18.68 -34.22 12.66
N VAL A 117 18.95 -34.25 11.36
CA VAL A 117 20.27 -33.93 10.80
C VAL A 117 20.46 -32.41 10.74
N VAL A 118 21.67 -31.95 11.03
CA VAL A 118 22.10 -30.57 10.77
C VAL A 118 22.60 -30.49 9.33
N PHE A 119 22.01 -29.60 8.53
CA PHE A 119 22.40 -29.39 7.14
C PHE A 119 23.50 -28.35 7.01
N ASP A 120 24.33 -28.49 5.98
CA ASP A 120 25.43 -27.58 5.67
C ASP A 120 25.15 -26.72 4.41
N GLU A 121 26.14 -25.94 3.95
CA GLU A 121 26.01 -25.12 2.74
C GLU A 121 26.13 -25.92 1.42
N GLY A 122 26.62 -27.16 1.47
CA GLY A 122 26.76 -28.05 0.32
C GLY A 122 25.55 -28.94 0.08
N ASP A 123 24.68 -29.08 1.08
CA ASP A 123 23.45 -29.87 0.99
C ASP A 123 22.41 -29.25 0.03
N ASN A 124 21.72 -30.12 -0.71
CA ASN A 124 20.53 -29.74 -1.46
C ASN A 124 19.32 -29.70 -0.51
N LEU A 125 18.64 -28.55 -0.45
CA LEU A 125 17.55 -28.33 0.50
C LEU A 125 16.18 -28.39 -0.18
N ILE A 126 15.26 -29.15 0.41
CA ILE A 126 13.83 -29.10 0.10
C ILE A 126 13.11 -28.58 1.33
N ILE A 127 12.52 -27.38 1.22
CA ILE A 127 11.79 -26.75 2.31
C ILE A 127 10.30 -26.91 2.07
N LYS A 128 9.61 -27.57 3.00
CA LYS A 128 8.16 -27.72 2.99
C LYS A 128 7.53 -26.67 3.90
N GLY A 129 6.80 -25.71 3.32
CA GLY A 129 6.12 -24.67 4.08
C GLY A 129 5.65 -23.52 3.20
N ASN A 130 5.21 -22.43 3.84
CA ASN A 130 4.88 -21.18 3.16
C ASN A 130 6.16 -20.59 2.54
N ASN A 131 6.11 -20.29 1.24
CA ASN A 131 7.25 -19.77 0.48
C ASN A 131 7.79 -18.44 1.02
N LEU A 132 6.92 -17.51 1.43
CA LEU A 132 7.29 -16.22 1.99
C LEU A 132 8.02 -16.39 3.33
N MET A 133 7.51 -17.27 4.20
CA MET A 133 8.16 -17.58 5.48
C MET A 133 9.50 -18.31 5.26
N ALA A 134 9.58 -19.22 4.29
CA ALA A 134 10.82 -19.90 3.95
C ALA A 134 11.88 -18.92 3.44
N LEU A 135 11.53 -18.03 2.51
CA LEU A 135 12.45 -17.05 1.94
C LEU A 135 12.90 -16.02 2.98
N SER A 136 11.97 -15.48 3.78
CA SER A 136 12.31 -14.52 4.84
C SER A 136 13.27 -15.13 5.88
N SER A 137 13.04 -16.38 6.29
CA SER A 137 13.91 -17.06 7.26
C SER A 137 15.30 -17.38 6.70
N ASN A 138 15.42 -17.58 5.40
CA ASN A 138 16.70 -17.88 4.74
C ASN A 138 17.45 -16.62 4.26
N LEU A 139 16.81 -15.44 4.36
CA LEU A 139 17.35 -14.19 3.84
C LEU A 139 18.71 -13.85 4.45
N GLU A 140 18.84 -13.95 5.78
CA GLU A 140 20.09 -13.63 6.48
C GLU A 140 21.27 -14.49 6.03
N LYS A 141 21.04 -15.78 5.75
CA LYS A 141 22.11 -16.75 5.43
C LYS A 141 22.45 -16.78 3.93
N TYR A 142 21.46 -16.59 3.07
CA TYR A 142 21.58 -16.81 1.61
C TYR A 142 21.42 -15.55 0.77
N SER A 143 21.30 -14.36 1.37
CA SER A 143 21.30 -13.08 0.65
C SER A 143 22.48 -12.99 -0.31
N ASN A 144 22.22 -12.62 -1.56
CA ASN A 144 23.20 -12.48 -2.64
C ASN A 144 23.98 -13.77 -3.01
N LYS A 145 23.60 -14.95 -2.52
CA LYS A 145 24.24 -16.24 -2.87
C LYS A 145 23.52 -16.98 -4.01
N ALA A 146 22.28 -16.62 -4.32
CA ALA A 146 21.50 -17.26 -5.38
C ALA A 146 21.97 -16.81 -6.78
N LYS A 147 22.43 -17.75 -7.61
CA LYS A 147 22.86 -17.48 -8.99
C LYS A 147 21.71 -17.46 -9.99
N LEU A 148 20.71 -18.31 -9.78
CA LEU A 148 19.55 -18.47 -10.65
C LEU A 148 18.34 -18.82 -9.78
N ILE A 149 17.20 -18.19 -10.08
CA ILE A 149 15.92 -18.48 -9.44
C ILE A 149 14.94 -18.84 -10.56
N TYR A 150 14.32 -20.01 -10.46
CA TYR A 150 13.26 -20.44 -11.36
C TYR A 150 11.97 -20.59 -10.56
N ILE A 151 10.93 -19.87 -10.97
CA ILE A 151 9.60 -19.91 -10.36
C ILE A 151 8.60 -20.07 -11.48
N ASP A 152 7.89 -21.19 -11.48
CA ASP A 152 6.69 -21.37 -12.29
C ASP A 152 5.48 -20.94 -11.46
N ILE A 153 4.92 -19.77 -11.77
CA ILE A 153 3.72 -19.26 -11.10
C ILE A 153 2.47 -19.68 -11.88
N ILE A 154 1.53 -20.31 -11.18
CA ILE A 154 0.18 -20.51 -11.72
C ILE A 154 -0.54 -19.17 -11.64
N LEU A 155 -0.61 -18.47 -12.77
CA LEU A 155 -1.47 -17.29 -12.91
C LEU A 155 -2.94 -17.74 -12.96
N GLN A 156 -3.56 -17.91 -11.80
CA GLN A 156 -5.02 -17.84 -11.74
C GLN A 156 -5.44 -16.45 -12.24
N ARG A 157 -6.45 -16.39 -13.12
CA ARG A 157 -6.99 -15.17 -13.75
C ARG A 157 -7.58 -14.18 -12.73
N LEU A 158 -6.75 -13.61 -11.85
CA LEU A 158 -7.15 -12.76 -10.72
C LEU A 158 -6.91 -11.27 -10.96
N ILE A 159 -6.78 -10.87 -12.23
CA ILE A 159 -6.96 -9.47 -12.61
C ILE A 159 -8.06 -9.41 -13.67
N GLN A 160 -9.31 -9.67 -13.25
CA GLN A 160 -10.43 -8.98 -13.89
C GLN A 160 -10.38 -7.54 -13.36
N PHE A 161 -9.70 -6.65 -14.09
CA PHE A 161 -10.13 -5.26 -14.04
C PHE A 161 -11.60 -5.27 -14.47
N ASN A 162 -12.51 -4.96 -13.54
CA ASN A 162 -13.90 -4.64 -13.86
C ASN A 162 -13.88 -3.39 -14.75
N TYR A 163 -13.67 -3.56 -16.05
CA TYR A 163 -14.05 -2.55 -17.01
C TYR A 163 -15.58 -2.47 -16.95
N PRO A 164 -16.17 -1.31 -16.62
CA PRO A 164 -17.61 -1.17 -16.67
C PRO A 164 -18.03 -1.51 -18.10
N VAL A 165 -18.84 -2.55 -18.23
CA VAL A 165 -19.51 -2.85 -19.48
C VAL A 165 -20.34 -1.61 -19.80
N LYS A 166 -19.93 -0.85 -20.83
CA LYS A 166 -20.81 0.15 -21.43
C LYS A 166 -22.03 -0.62 -21.91
N CYS A 167 -23.13 -0.51 -21.19
CA CYS A 167 -24.45 -0.71 -21.77
C CYS A 167 -24.58 0.36 -22.86
N CYS A 168 -24.29 -0.02 -24.10
CA CYS A 168 -24.81 0.70 -25.24
C CYS A 168 -26.26 0.21 -25.44
N ALA A 169 -27.13 1.19 -25.64
CA ALA A 169 -28.56 1.08 -25.86
C ALA A 169 -28.93 0.21 -27.08
#